data_AF-A0A7K3PLY9-F1
#
_entry.id   AF-A0A7K3PLY9-F1
#
_cell.length_a   1.000
_cell.length_b   1.000
_cell.length_c   1.000
_cell.angle_alpha   90.00
_cell.angle_beta   90.00
_cell.angle_gamma   90.00
#
_symmetry.space_group_name_H-M   'P 1'
#
loop_
_entity.id
_entity.type
_entity.pdbx_description
1 polymer ?
#
loop_
_entity_poly.entity_id
_entity_poly.type
_entity_poly.pdbx_seq_one_letter_code
_entity_poly.pdbx_strand_id
1 'polypeptide(L)'
;MFGIVRPCRHRLGESLTSQWMAHLCGLCLALRKDHGQFARIVTNYDGLLISVLTEAQAERGGAGAGRRTAGPCPLRGMRTASVAHGEGARLAAAVSLVLASAKVRDHVA
;
A
#
# COMPACT_ATOMS: atom_id res chain seq x y z
N MET A 1 -5.22 9.76 -10.61
CA MET A 1 -5.05 10.94 -9.73
C MET A 1 -4.29 10.45 -8.51
N PHE A 2 -3.10 10.99 -8.20
CA PHE A 2 -2.36 10.51 -7.02
C PHE A 2 -2.89 11.21 -5.78
N GLY A 3 -3.40 10.42 -4.84
CA GLY A 3 -3.91 10.92 -3.58
C GLY A 3 -3.98 9.80 -2.56
N ILE A 4 -3.75 10.15 -1.30
CA ILE A 4 -4.06 9.27 -0.18
C ILE A 4 -5.48 9.64 0.26
N VAL A 5 -6.43 8.75 0.03
CA VAL A 5 -7.74 8.87 0.67
C VAL A 5 -7.52 8.50 2.14
N ARG A 6 -7.62 9.47 3.03
CA ARG A 6 -7.67 9.17 4.47
C ARG A 6 -9.10 8.74 4.79
N PRO A 7 -9.33 7.48 5.19
CA PRO A 7 -10.66 7.09 5.60
C PRO A 7 -11.06 7.89 6.84
N CYS A 8 -12.32 8.31 6.89
CA CYS A 8 -12.87 8.96 8.07
C CYS A 8 -12.95 7.93 9.20
N ARG A 9 -12.09 8.08 10.22
CA ARG A 9 -12.02 7.18 11.39
C ARG A 9 -13.33 7.09 12.18
N HIS A 10 -14.20 8.10 12.07
CA HIS A 10 -15.51 8.08 12.73
C HIS A 10 -16.51 7.18 12.01
N ARG A 11 -16.33 6.94 10.70
CA ARG A 11 -17.20 6.06 9.91
C ARG A 11 -16.58 4.67 9.68
N LEU A 12 -15.25 4.58 9.60
CA LEU A 12 -14.56 3.29 9.56
C LEU A 12 -14.34 2.78 10.97
N GLY A 13 -14.91 1.62 11.30
CA GLY A 13 -14.57 0.91 12.52
C GLY A 13 -13.07 0.61 12.63
N GLU A 14 -12.63 0.24 13.83
CA GLU A 14 -11.21 0.02 14.15
C GLU A 14 -10.59 -1.08 13.27
N SER A 15 -11.31 -2.19 13.06
CA SER A 15 -10.87 -3.30 12.21
C SER A 15 -10.58 -2.86 10.77
N LEU A 16 -11.51 -2.12 10.15
CA LEU A 16 -11.35 -1.62 8.79
C LEU A 16 -10.23 -0.58 8.70
N THR A 17 -10.08 0.28 9.71
CA THR A 17 -8.97 1.24 9.78
C THR A 17 -7.62 0.51 9.87
N SER A 18 -7.54 -0.56 10.66
CA SER A 18 -6.35 -1.38 10.80
C SER A 18 -5.98 -2.08 9.49
N GLN A 19 -6.96 -2.69 8.81
CA GLN A 19 -6.77 -3.32 7.50
C GLN A 19 -6.32 -2.29 6.45
N TRP A 20 -6.98 -1.14 6.38
CA TRP A 20 -6.57 -0.05 5.49
C TRP A 20 -5.11 0.35 5.73
N MET A 21 -4.73 0.56 6.99
CA MET A 21 -3.36 0.90 7.36
C MET A 21 -2.37 -0.22 7.02
N ALA A 22 -2.77 -1.48 7.17
CA ALA A 22 -1.94 -2.63 6.83
C ALA A 22 -1.59 -2.66 5.33
N HIS A 23 -2.56 -2.44 4.45
CA HIS A 23 -2.33 -2.38 2.99
C HIS A 23 -1.57 -1.13 2.57
N LEU A 24 -1.93 0.04 3.12
CA LEU A 24 -1.23 1.30 2.82
C LEU A 24 0.26 1.20 3.19
N CYS A 25 0.55 0.70 4.38
CA CYS A 25 1.92 0.52 4.83
C CYS A 25 2.64 -0.60 4.07
N GLY A 26 1.92 -1.66 3.69
CA GLY A 26 2.43 -2.74 2.86
C GLY A 26 2.94 -2.23 1.51
N LEU A 27 2.10 -1.47 0.79
CA LEU A 27 2.46 -0.79 -0.46
C LEU A 27 3.68 0.13 -0.28
N CYS A 28 3.64 1.01 0.72
CA CYS A 28 4.74 1.95 0.97
C CYS A 28 6.08 1.24 1.22
N LEU A 29 6.04 0.10 1.93
CA LEU A 29 7.23 -0.69 2.21
C LEU A 29 7.68 -1.54 1.02
N ALA A 30 6.76 -2.01 0.17
CA ALA A 30 7.09 -2.67 -1.08
C ALA A 30 7.80 -1.71 -2.05
N LEU A 31 7.25 -0.51 -2.24
CA LEU A 31 7.89 0.57 -3.01
C LEU A 31 9.30 0.87 -2.49
N ARG A 32 9.45 1.02 -1.17
CA ARG A 32 10.76 1.26 -0.55
C ARG A 32 11.75 0.12 -0.84
N LYS A 33 11.30 -1.12 -0.68
CA LYS A 33 12.15 -2.31 -0.77
C LYS A 33 12.64 -2.52 -2.20
N ASP A 34 11.74 -2.42 -3.17
CA ASP A 34 12.03 -2.86 -4.53
C ASP A 34 12.51 -1.70 -5.43
N HIS A 35 12.20 -0.45 -5.06
CA HIS A 35 12.49 0.73 -5.90
C HIS A 35 13.12 1.92 -5.13
N GLY A 36 13.47 1.72 -3.86
CA GLY A 36 14.20 2.71 -3.04
C GLY A 36 13.32 3.72 -2.30
N GLN A 37 13.94 4.55 -1.47
CA GLN A 37 13.23 5.44 -0.53
C GLN A 37 12.33 6.46 -1.22
N PHE A 38 12.77 7.01 -2.35
CA PHE A 38 12.00 8.02 -3.10
C PHE A 38 10.75 7.43 -3.75
N ALA A 39 10.75 6.14 -4.12
CA ALA A 39 9.56 5.50 -4.68
C ALA A 39 8.36 5.53 -3.72
N ARG A 40 8.56 5.75 -2.41
CA ARG A 40 7.48 5.89 -1.44
C ARG A 40 6.53 7.04 -1.75
N ILE A 41 6.97 8.08 -2.47
CA ILE A 41 6.12 9.22 -2.84
C ILE A 41 4.97 8.82 -3.77
N VAL A 42 5.11 7.71 -4.50
CA VAL A 42 4.08 7.22 -5.42
C VAL A 42 3.04 6.32 -4.73
N THR A 43 3.09 6.21 -3.39
CA THR A 43 2.04 5.52 -2.62
C THR A 43 0.70 6.21 -2.86
N ASN A 44 -0.30 5.47 -3.35
CA ASN A 44 -1.60 6.03 -3.71
C ASN A 44 -2.75 5.08 -3.38
N TYR A 45 -3.99 5.59 -3.43
CA TYR A 45 -5.19 4.81 -3.09
C TYR A 45 -5.49 3.69 -4.11
N ASP A 46 -5.19 3.88 -5.41
CA ASP A 46 -5.41 2.87 -6.45
C ASP A 46 -4.56 1.62 -6.16
N GLY A 47 -3.29 1.81 -5.82
CA GLY A 47 -2.37 0.74 -5.42
C GLY A 47 -2.83 0.04 -4.14
N LEU A 48 -3.35 0.79 -3.16
CA LEU A 48 -3.95 0.19 -1.97
C LEU A 48 -5.13 -0.72 -2.34
N LEU A 49 -6.04 -0.24 -3.20
CA LEU A 49 -7.20 -1.01 -3.63
C LEU A 49 -6.78 -2.28 -4.38
N ILE A 50 -5.79 -2.18 -5.28
CA ILE A 50 -5.19 -3.34 -5.94
C ILE A 50 -4.64 -4.33 -4.91
N SER A 51 -3.90 -3.87 -3.91
CA SER A 51 -3.39 -4.76 -2.86
C SER A 51 -4.51 -5.47 -2.10
N VAL A 52 -5.62 -4.79 -1.79
CA VAL A 52 -6.79 -5.37 -1.11
C VAL A 52 -7.49 -6.39 -2.00
N LEU A 53 -7.73 -6.05 -3.26
CA LEU A 53 -8.40 -6.94 -4.22
C LEU A 53 -7.57 -8.19 -4.48
N THR A 54 -6.26 -8.04 -4.66
CA THR A 54 -5.35 -9.19 -4.82
C THR A 54 -5.35 -10.08 -3.57
N GLU A 55 -5.35 -9.51 -2.36
CA GLU A 55 -5.47 -10.30 -1.12
C GLU A 55 -6.83 -11.04 -1.06
N ALA A 56 -7.92 -10.39 -1.45
CA ALA A 56 -9.26 -10.98 -1.44
C ALA A 56 -9.46 -12.09 -2.49
N GLN A 57 -8.71 -12.04 -3.60
CA GLN A 57 -8.75 -13.02 -4.68
C GLN A 57 -7.76 -14.17 -4.50
N ALA A 58 -6.82 -14.06 -3.57
CA ALA A 58 -5.91 -15.15 -3.25
C ALA A 58 -6.70 -16.32 -2.64
N GLU A 59 -6.45 -17.54 -3.11
CA GLU A 59 -7.03 -18.73 -2.49
C GLU A 59 -6.72 -18.77 -0.99
N ARG A 60 -7.69 -19.19 -0.17
CA ARG A 60 -7.50 -19.33 1.28
C ARG A 60 -6.37 -20.34 1.53
N GLY A 61 -5.18 -19.85 1.89
CA GLY A 61 -3.97 -20.66 2.10
C GLY A 61 -2.88 -20.47 1.03
N GLY A 62 -3.14 -19.69 -0.03
CA GLY A 62 -2.14 -19.33 -1.03
C GLY A 62 -1.12 -18.30 -0.51
N ALA A 63 0.12 -18.37 -1.02
CA ALA A 63 1.27 -17.54 -0.64
C ALA A 63 1.10 -16.01 -0.85
N GLY A 64 -0.04 -15.56 -1.38
CA GLY A 64 -0.34 -14.17 -1.72
C GLY A 64 -0.87 -13.29 -0.58
N ALA A 65 -1.39 -13.88 0.50
CA ALA A 65 -2.04 -13.16 1.62
C ALA A 65 -1.16 -13.08 2.88
N GLY A 66 0.14 -12.82 2.70
CA GLY A 66 1.09 -12.74 3.81
C GLY A 66 0.94 -11.44 4.60
N ARG A 67 0.93 -11.52 5.93
CA ARG A 67 1.19 -10.36 6.79
C ARG A 67 2.57 -10.46 7.41
N ARG A 68 3.21 -9.31 7.61
CA ARG A 68 4.47 -9.23 8.36
C ARG A 68 4.43 -8.08 9.35
N THR A 69 5.19 -8.19 10.43
CA THR A 69 5.38 -7.08 11.37
C THR A 69 6.34 -6.07 10.77
N ALA A 70 5.85 -4.87 10.48
CA ALA A 70 6.67 -3.72 10.13
C ALA A 70 7.23 -3.05 11.38
N GLY A 71 8.50 -2.63 11.29
CA GLY A 71 9.16 -1.86 12.35
C GLY A 71 8.53 -0.47 12.58
N PRO A 72 9.07 0.32 13.53
CA PRO A 72 8.64 1.69 13.80
C PRO A 72 8.58 2.57 12.54
N CYS A 73 7.56 3.43 12.44
CA CYS A 73 7.41 4.38 11.34
C CYS A 73 6.93 5.74 11.85
N PRO A 74 7.53 6.87 11.39
CA PRO A 74 7.09 8.22 11.77
C PRO A 74 5.60 8.47 11.48
N LEU A 75 5.09 8.00 10.33
CA LEU A 75 3.67 8.14 9.95
C LEU A 75 2.71 7.34 10.86
N ARG A 76 3.23 6.45 11.71
CA ARG A 76 2.48 5.69 12.71
C ARG A 76 2.76 6.15 14.15
N GLY A 77 3.49 7.25 14.34
CA GLY A 77 3.95 7.71 15.65
C GLY A 77 4.99 6.76 16.24
N MET A 78 5.92 6.26 15.41
CA MET A 78 6.98 5.32 15.78
C MET A 78 6.48 3.95 16.29
N ARG A 79 5.23 3.58 16.00
CA ARG A 79 4.67 2.26 16.34
C ARG A 79 4.90 1.22 15.23
N THR A 80 5.06 -0.04 15.65
CA THR A 80 5.01 -1.20 14.76
C THR A 80 3.58 -1.45 14.28
N ALA A 81 3.43 -2.22 13.22
CA ALA A 81 2.11 -2.65 12.73
C ALA A 81 2.25 -3.95 11.94
N SER A 82 1.21 -4.79 11.97
CA SER A 82 1.05 -5.86 11.00
C SER A 82 0.65 -5.26 9.65
N VAL A 83 1.44 -5.51 8.60
CA VAL A 83 1.24 -4.93 7.27
C VAL A 83 1.12 -6.01 6.21
N ALA A 84 0.42 -5.69 5.11
CA ALA A 84 0.33 -6.56 3.96
C ALA A 84 1.72 -6.80 3.35
N HIS A 85 1.96 -8.03 2.93
CA HIS A 85 3.21 -8.49 2.32
C HIS A 85 2.93 -9.55 1.26
N GLY A 86 3.91 -9.80 0.40
CA GLY A 86 3.78 -10.77 -0.69
C GLY A 86 3.36 -10.11 -2.00
N GLU A 87 2.65 -10.87 -2.83
CA GLU A 87 2.38 -10.50 -4.22
C GLU A 87 1.45 -9.32 -4.37
N GLY A 88 0.38 -9.22 -3.58
CA GLY A 88 -0.54 -8.07 -3.65
C GLY A 88 0.14 -6.72 -3.39
N ALA A 89 1.05 -6.67 -2.40
CA ALA A 89 1.81 -5.46 -2.11
C ALA A 89 2.83 -5.11 -3.20
N ARG A 90 3.45 -6.13 -3.84
CA ARG A 90 4.40 -5.94 -4.95
C ARG A 90 3.71 -5.51 -6.24
N LEU A 91 2.58 -6.13 -6.58
CA LEU A 91 1.74 -5.74 -7.71
C LEU A 91 1.28 -4.29 -7.56
N ALA A 92 0.77 -3.93 -6.38
CA ALA A 92 0.38 -2.57 -6.07
C ALA A 92 1.53 -1.57 -6.26
N ALA A 93 2.75 -1.91 -5.82
CA ALA A 93 3.93 -1.06 -6.00
C ALA A 93 4.29 -0.84 -7.48
N ALA A 94 4.28 -1.91 -8.28
CA ALA A 94 4.53 -1.84 -9.71
C ALA A 94 3.50 -0.96 -10.43
N VAL A 95 2.21 -1.16 -10.15
CA VAL A 95 1.14 -0.35 -10.75
C VAL A 95 1.24 1.11 -10.32
N SER A 96 1.50 1.39 -9.04
CA SER A 96 1.74 2.76 -8.55
C SER A 96 2.87 3.46 -9.29
N LEU A 97 3.97 2.76 -9.61
CA LEU A 97 5.09 3.35 -10.35
C LEU A 97 4.77 3.61 -11.83
N VAL A 98 4.10 2.66 -12.49
CA VAL A 98 3.67 2.83 -13.89
C VAL A 98 2.72 4.02 -14.02
N LEU A 99 1.73 4.11 -13.12
CA LEU A 99 0.81 5.24 -13.08
C LEU A 99 1.53 6.57 -12.80
N ALA A 100 2.56 6.57 -11.96
CA ALA A 100 3.33 7.77 -11.66
C ALA A 100 4.13 8.23 -12.89
N SER A 101 4.76 7.29 -13.60
CA SER A 101 5.48 7.58 -14.85
C SER A 101 4.54 8.14 -15.93
N ALA A 102 3.36 7.54 -16.12
CA ALA A 102 2.35 8.06 -17.05
C ALA A 102 1.94 9.49 -16.66
N LYS A 103 1.61 9.73 -15.39
CA LYS A 103 1.22 11.05 -14.91
C LYS A 103 2.30 12.11 -15.08
N VAL A 104 3.58 11.77 -14.88
CA VAL A 104 4.69 12.71 -15.12
C VAL A 104 4.75 13.07 -16.59
N ARG A 105 4.63 12.10 -17.50
CA ARG A 105 4.59 12.37 -18.94
C ARG A 105 3.43 13.28 -19.33
N ASP A 106 2.25 13.05 -18.79
CA ASP A 106 1.05 13.86 -19.06
C ASP A 106 1.16 15.31 -18.55
N HIS A 107 2.04 15.58 -17.59
CA HIS A 107 2.24 16.93 -17.03
C HIS A 107 3.42 17.70 -17.64
N VAL A 108 4.37 16.99 -18.25
CA VAL A 108 5.57 17.59 -18.84
C VAL A 108 5.38 17.85 -20.35
N ALA A 109 4.51 17.08 -21.01
CA ALA A 109 4.08 17.34 -22.38
C ALA A 109 3.07 18.50 -22.43
#